data_AF-A0A5C5UKV4-F1
#
_entry.id   AF-A0A5C5UKV4-F1
#
_cell.length_a   1.000
_cell.length_b   1.000
_cell.length_c   1.000
_cell.angle_alpha   90.00
_cell.angle_beta   90.00
_cell.angle_gamma   90.00
#
_symmetry.space_group_name_H-M   'P 1'
#
loop_
_entity.id
_entity.type
_entity.pdbx_description
1 polymer ?
#
loop_
_entity_poly.entity_id
_entity_poly.type
_entity_poly.pdbx_seq_one_letter_code
_entity_poly.pdbx_strand_id
1 'polypeptide(L)'
;MKGLDKAMHTASLKTAAEKISFLLDAEIERTDGLWQIRKQRLVKNSENTFCMMNFSVEVGPFDENGIAVNKASVFLLPEELPHFTSALWRHPISFPTNFSQSQTVEQHLYCLHLESKEPPEDFVERLAGALQIILE
;
A
#
# COMPACT_ATOMS: atom_id res chain seq x y z
N MET A 1 25.94 -9.34 15.14
CA MET A 1 24.49 -9.63 15.09
C MET A 1 23.71 -8.64 14.23
N LYS A 2 24.01 -7.33 14.21
CA LYS A 2 23.30 -6.31 13.41
C LYS A 2 23.10 -6.58 11.90
N GLY A 3 23.88 -7.47 11.28
CA GLY A 3 23.77 -7.80 9.85
C GLY A 3 22.68 -8.82 9.52
N LEU A 4 22.29 -9.68 10.49
CA LEU A 4 21.33 -10.75 10.26
C LEU A 4 19.88 -10.24 10.31
N ASP A 5 19.57 -9.37 11.27
CA ASP A 5 18.24 -8.77 11.45
C ASP A 5 17.88 -7.89 10.24
N LYS A 6 18.84 -7.11 9.73
CA LYS A 6 18.66 -6.27 8.55
C LYS A 6 18.38 -7.09 7.28
N ALA A 7 19.04 -8.23 7.12
CA ALA A 7 18.83 -9.14 5.99
C ALA A 7 17.45 -9.84 6.05
N MET A 8 17.00 -10.18 7.26
CA MET A 8 15.69 -10.78 7.48
C MET A 8 14.54 -9.81 7.14
N HIS A 9 14.63 -8.56 7.60
CA HIS A 9 13.64 -7.52 7.27
C HIS A 9 13.57 -7.21 5.78
N THR A 10 14.71 -7.23 5.09
CA THR A 10 14.73 -7.00 3.64
C THR A 10 14.14 -8.18 2.85
N ALA A 11 14.33 -9.41 3.32
CA ALA A 11 13.72 -10.58 2.70
C ALA A 11 12.19 -10.60 2.87
N SER A 12 11.70 -10.33 4.08
CA SER A 12 10.27 -10.30 4.39
C SER A 12 9.56 -9.15 3.66
N LEU A 13 10.16 -7.95 3.61
CA LEU A 13 9.63 -6.84 2.81
C LEU A 13 9.55 -7.21 1.32
N LYS A 14 10.56 -7.88 0.77
CA LYS A 14 10.53 -8.33 -0.62
C LYS A 14 9.35 -9.27 -0.85
N THR A 15 9.12 -10.22 0.04
CA THR A 15 7.96 -11.12 -0.04
C THR A 15 6.62 -10.37 0.03
N ALA A 16 6.49 -9.41 0.95
CA ALA A 16 5.27 -8.61 1.04
C ALA A 16 5.05 -7.72 -0.21
N ALA A 17 6.12 -7.13 -0.75
CA ALA A 17 6.06 -6.37 -1.99
C ALA A 17 5.70 -7.26 -3.20
N GLU A 18 6.26 -8.48 -3.26
CA GLU A 18 5.90 -9.49 -4.26
C GLU A 18 4.42 -9.90 -4.16
N LYS A 19 3.86 -10.01 -2.95
CA LYS A 19 2.42 -10.26 -2.76
C LYS A 19 1.57 -9.13 -3.35
N ILE A 20 1.90 -7.87 -3.05
CA ILE A 20 1.18 -6.72 -3.63
C ILE A 20 1.33 -6.70 -5.15
N SER A 21 2.54 -6.93 -5.67
CA SER A 21 2.78 -7.00 -7.11
C SER A 21 1.96 -8.11 -7.76
N PHE A 22 1.84 -9.28 -7.14
CA PHE A 22 0.97 -10.34 -7.63
C PHE A 22 -0.50 -9.95 -7.61
N LEU A 23 -1.01 -9.40 -6.50
CA LEU A 23 -2.41 -8.99 -6.37
C LEU A 23 -2.82 -7.92 -7.37
N LEU A 24 -1.91 -6.98 -7.63
CA LEU A 24 -2.16 -5.84 -8.50
C LEU A 24 -1.60 -6.02 -9.91
N ASP A 25 -0.84 -7.07 -10.21
CA ASP A 25 0.03 -7.11 -11.39
C ASP A 25 0.89 -5.83 -11.50
N ALA A 26 1.40 -5.36 -10.34
CA ALA A 26 2.10 -4.08 -10.21
C ALA A 26 3.59 -4.18 -10.54
N GLU A 27 4.14 -3.11 -11.09
CA GLU A 27 5.59 -2.96 -11.26
C GLU A 27 6.23 -2.63 -9.91
N ILE A 28 7.32 -3.33 -9.60
CA ILE A 28 8.15 -3.04 -8.42
C ILE A 28 9.47 -2.45 -8.90
N GLU A 29 9.78 -1.26 -8.43
CA GLU A 29 11.07 -0.60 -8.64
C GLU A 29 11.75 -0.34 -7.31
N ARG A 30 13.08 -0.34 -7.33
CA ARG A 30 13.90 0.06 -6.19
C ARG A 30 14.89 1.13 -6.63
N THR A 31 14.69 2.35 -6.15
CA THR A 31 15.49 3.52 -6.52
C THR A 31 15.96 4.21 -5.25
N ASP A 32 17.27 4.46 -5.11
CA ASP A 32 17.89 5.12 -3.95
C ASP A 32 17.51 4.53 -2.58
N GLY A 33 17.28 3.22 -2.53
CA GLY A 33 16.90 2.51 -1.31
C GLY A 33 15.42 2.59 -0.95
N LEU A 34 14.61 3.30 -1.74
CA LEU A 34 13.16 3.33 -1.65
C LEU A 34 12.56 2.19 -2.46
N TRP A 35 11.56 1.51 -1.91
CA TRP A 35 10.73 0.60 -2.70
C TRP A 35 9.53 1.37 -3.23
N GLN A 36 9.32 1.28 -4.54
CA GLN A 36 8.16 1.83 -5.20
C GLN A 36 7.36 0.71 -5.86
N ILE A 37 6.11 0.57 -5.46
CA ILE A 37 5.17 -0.36 -6.10
C ILE A 37 4.15 0.49 -6.82
N ARG A 38 3.98 0.30 -8.13
CA ARG A 38 3.04 1.08 -8.93
C ARG A 38 2.15 0.18 -9.76
N LYS A 39 0.84 0.43 -9.71
CA LYS A 39 -0.11 -0.17 -10.66
C LYS A 39 -1.00 0.87 -11.27
N GLN A 40 -1.26 0.70 -12.55
CA GLN A 40 -2.38 1.29 -13.26
C GLN A 40 -3.40 0.21 -13.61
N ARG A 41 -4.66 0.41 -13.21
CA ARG A 41 -5.77 -0.46 -13.65
C ARG A 41 -6.84 0.37 -14.34
N LEU A 42 -7.40 -0.21 -15.40
CA LEU A 42 -8.55 0.34 -16.11
C LEU A 42 -9.82 -0.19 -15.44
N VAL A 43 -10.60 0.69 -14.81
CA VAL A 43 -11.84 0.31 -14.14
C VAL A 43 -13.00 1.03 -14.79
N LYS A 44 -14.12 0.33 -14.96
CA LYS A 44 -15.37 0.95 -15.42
C LYS A 44 -16.08 1.57 -14.23
N ASN A 45 -16.34 2.88 -14.27
CA ASN A 45 -17.10 3.57 -13.24
C ASN A 45 -18.62 3.32 -13.39
N SER A 46 -19.39 3.85 -12.43
CA SER A 46 -20.87 3.79 -12.44
C SER A 46 -21.52 4.44 -13.67
N GLU A 47 -20.81 5.34 -14.36
CA GLU A 47 -21.24 5.99 -15.60
C GLU A 47 -20.81 5.22 -16.86
N ASN A 48 -20.35 3.98 -16.71
CA ASN A 48 -19.94 3.11 -17.82
C ASN A 48 -18.71 3.63 -18.59
N THR A 49 -17.96 4.56 -18.00
CA THR A 49 -16.72 5.15 -18.54
C THR A 49 -15.51 4.48 -17.90
N PHE A 50 -14.44 4.34 -18.66
CA PHE A 50 -13.20 3.76 -18.16
C PHE A 50 -12.31 4.82 -17.52
N CYS A 51 -11.85 4.56 -16.30
CA CYS A 51 -10.94 5.41 -15.54
C CYS A 51 -9.62 4.68 -15.30
N MET A 52 -8.52 5.41 -15.40
CA MET A 52 -7.21 4.90 -15.01
C MET A 52 -7.01 5.15 -13.52
N MET A 53 -6.87 4.08 -12.73
CA MET A 53 -6.61 4.18 -11.30
C MET A 53 -5.17 3.85 -11.00
N ASN A 54 -4.54 4.71 -10.21
CA ASN A 54 -3.18 4.51 -9.76
C ASN A 54 -3.17 3.93 -8.35
N PHE A 55 -2.26 2.99 -8.13
CA PHE A 55 -1.83 2.58 -6.80
C PHE A 55 -0.33 2.88 -6.71
N SER A 56 0.09 3.52 -5.63
CA SER A 56 1.50 3.68 -5.30
C SER A 56 1.77 3.34 -3.85
N VAL A 57 2.91 2.67 -3.61
CA VAL A 57 3.50 2.49 -2.27
C VAL A 57 4.93 2.96 -2.33
N GLU A 58 5.33 3.72 -1.31
CA GLU A 58 6.69 4.18 -1.10
C GLU A 58 7.16 3.73 0.29
N VAL A 59 8.23 2.94 0.33
CA VAL A 59 8.87 2.54 1.59
C VAL A 59 10.18 3.29 1.75
N GLY A 60 10.27 4.06 2.83
CA GLY A 60 11.46 4.80 3.23
C GLY A 60 12.67 3.90 3.57
N PRO A 61 13.85 4.51 3.79
CA PRO A 61 14.99 3.78 4.33
C PRO A 61 14.70 3.30 5.76
N PHE A 62 15.19 2.11 6.08
CA PHE A 62 15.08 1.51 7.41
C PHE A 62 15.99 2.23 8.41
N ASP A 63 15.46 2.53 9.60
CA ASP A 63 16.26 2.89 10.75
C ASP A 63 16.87 1.66 11.44
N GLU A 64 17.63 1.88 12.51
CA GLU A 64 18.33 0.80 13.23
C GLU A 64 17.41 -0.24 13.88
N ASN A 65 16.12 0.09 14.02
CA ASN A 65 15.10 -0.80 14.59
C ASN A 65 14.26 -1.50 13.52
N GLY A 66 14.63 -1.39 12.25
CA GLY A 66 13.88 -1.99 11.15
C GLY A 66 12.59 -1.24 10.79
N ILE A 67 12.45 0.01 11.24
CA ILE A 67 11.27 0.84 11.00
C ILE A 67 11.54 1.81 9.84
N ALA A 68 10.54 2.09 9.02
CA ALA A 68 10.63 3.12 7.99
C ALA A 68 9.38 4.01 8.00
N VAL A 69 9.48 5.16 7.33
CA VAL A 69 8.29 5.94 6.94
C VAL A 69 7.73 5.31 5.68
N ASN A 70 6.50 4.82 5.77
CA ASN A 70 5.80 4.17 4.67
C ASN A 70 4.67 5.06 4.21
N LYS A 71 4.49 5.16 2.89
CA LYS A 71 3.43 5.94 2.28
C LYS A 71 2.70 5.13 1.22
N ALA A 72 1.42 5.38 1.05
CA ALA A 72 0.66 4.84 -0.06
C ALA A 72 -0.34 5.87 -0.59
N SER A 73 -0.59 5.84 -1.90
CA SER A 73 -1.71 6.52 -2.53
C SER A 73 -2.55 5.51 -3.29
N VAL A 74 -3.84 5.45 -2.99
CA VAL A 74 -4.77 4.46 -3.55
C VAL A 74 -5.96 5.19 -4.16
N PHE A 75 -6.08 5.12 -5.48
CA PHE A 75 -7.27 5.58 -6.18
C PHE A 75 -8.36 4.51 -6.12
N LEU A 76 -9.55 4.91 -5.68
CA LEU A 76 -10.69 4.06 -5.41
C LEU A 76 -11.95 4.64 -6.06
N LEU A 77 -12.80 3.75 -6.55
CA LEU A 77 -14.18 4.10 -6.85
C LEU A 77 -14.95 4.42 -5.55
N PRO A 78 -16.02 5.23 -5.63
CA PRO A 78 -16.93 5.45 -4.51
C PRO A 78 -17.43 4.16 -3.86
N GLU A 79 -17.72 3.13 -4.64
CA GLU A 79 -18.15 1.81 -4.19
C GLU A 79 -17.05 0.98 -3.53
N GLU A 80 -15.78 1.19 -3.90
CA GLU A 80 -14.64 0.46 -3.32
C GLU A 80 -14.17 1.07 -2.01
N LEU A 81 -14.28 2.39 -1.87
CA LEU A 81 -13.84 3.14 -0.69
C LEU A 81 -14.30 2.54 0.65
N PRO A 82 -15.60 2.25 0.89
CA PRO A 82 -16.03 1.69 2.17
C PRO A 82 -15.50 0.27 2.41
N HIS A 83 -15.36 -0.54 1.36
CA HIS A 83 -14.85 -1.90 1.47
C HIS A 83 -13.37 -1.90 1.80
N PHE A 84 -12.58 -1.10 1.06
CA PHE A 84 -11.16 -0.94 1.28
C PHE A 84 -10.85 -0.40 2.68
N THR A 85 -11.50 0.69 3.08
CA THR A 85 -11.29 1.30 4.41
C THR A 85 -11.72 0.37 5.53
N SER A 86 -12.86 -0.33 5.40
CA SER A 86 -13.28 -1.31 6.40
C SER A 86 -12.31 -2.48 6.51
N ALA A 87 -11.73 -2.95 5.40
CA ALA A 87 -10.74 -4.02 5.40
C ALA A 87 -9.44 -3.59 6.08
N LEU A 88 -8.98 -2.36 5.81
CA LEU A 88 -7.84 -1.75 6.53
C LEU A 88 -8.07 -1.71 8.04
N TRP A 89 -9.20 -1.19 8.50
CA TRP A 89 -9.51 -1.05 9.93
C TRP A 89 -9.72 -2.38 10.66
N ARG A 90 -10.15 -3.43 9.95
CA ARG A 90 -10.38 -4.76 10.52
C ARG A 90 -9.18 -5.70 10.38
N HIS A 91 -8.08 -5.22 9.80
CA HIS A 91 -6.91 -6.05 9.61
C HIS A 91 -6.32 -6.51 10.97
N PRO A 92 -5.86 -7.76 11.09
CA PRO A 92 -5.30 -8.27 12.36
C PRO A 92 -4.08 -7.52 12.87
N ILE A 93 -3.31 -6.90 11.96
CA ILE A 93 -2.14 -6.08 12.31
C ILE A 93 -2.61 -4.65 12.62
N SER A 94 -2.56 -4.28 13.90
CA SER A 94 -2.98 -2.95 14.39
C SER A 94 -2.18 -1.80 13.77
N PHE A 95 -2.84 -0.67 13.56
CA PHE A 95 -2.17 0.56 13.16
C PHE A 95 -1.28 1.12 14.28
N PRO A 96 -0.14 1.75 13.92
CA PRO A 96 0.68 2.48 14.87
C PRO A 96 0.00 3.79 15.26
N THR A 97 0.40 4.36 16.39
CA THR A 97 -0.15 5.63 16.90
C THR A 97 0.15 6.84 15.99
N ASN A 98 1.15 6.71 15.12
CA ASN A 98 1.54 7.73 14.14
C ASN A 98 0.87 7.54 12.77
N PHE A 99 -0.06 6.58 12.65
CA PHE A 99 -0.79 6.40 11.41
C PHE A 99 -1.62 7.64 11.09
N SER A 100 -1.54 8.06 9.84
CA SER A 100 -2.33 9.15 9.29
C SER A 100 -2.98 8.72 7.98
N GLN A 101 -4.21 9.17 7.81
CA GLN A 101 -5.00 8.99 6.60
C GLN A 101 -5.57 10.34 6.20
N SER A 102 -5.44 10.68 4.93
CA SER A 102 -6.16 11.79 4.32
C SER A 102 -6.77 11.37 3.00
N GLN A 103 -7.75 12.14 2.53
CA GLN A 103 -8.52 11.82 1.33
C GLN A 103 -8.66 13.06 0.47
N THR A 104 -8.42 12.91 -0.83
CA THR A 104 -8.75 13.89 -1.85
C THR A 104 -9.73 13.29 -2.86
N VAL A 105 -10.36 14.15 -3.66
CA VAL A 105 -11.26 13.74 -4.75
C VAL A 105 -10.70 14.29 -6.06
N GLU A 106 -10.46 13.39 -7.01
CA GLU A 106 -9.89 13.72 -8.32
C GLU A 106 -10.73 13.02 -9.39
N GLN A 107 -11.33 13.78 -10.31
CA GLN A 107 -12.08 13.23 -11.45
C GLN A 107 -13.15 12.18 -11.06
N HIS A 108 -13.86 12.41 -9.95
CA HIS A 108 -14.86 11.49 -9.36
C HIS A 108 -14.29 10.21 -8.72
N LEU A 109 -12.97 10.13 -8.57
CA LEU A 109 -12.29 9.08 -7.80
C LEU A 109 -11.87 9.61 -6.44
N TYR A 110 -11.87 8.73 -5.44
CA TYR A 110 -11.28 9.02 -4.15
C TYR A 110 -9.82 8.60 -4.17
N CYS A 111 -8.91 9.50 -3.82
CA CYS A 111 -7.53 9.14 -3.56
C CYS A 111 -7.31 9.13 -2.04
N LEU A 112 -7.02 7.96 -1.49
CA LEU A 112 -6.60 7.81 -0.11
C LEU A 112 -5.09 7.91 -0.01
N HIS A 113 -4.61 8.84 0.80
CA HIS A 113 -3.21 8.95 1.19
C HIS A 113 -3.02 8.36 2.58
N LEU A 114 -2.13 7.40 2.70
CA LEU A 114 -1.82 6.69 3.93
C LEU A 114 -0.35 6.90 4.26
N GLU A 115 -0.06 7.23 5.52
CA GLU A 115 1.32 7.37 6.00
C GLU A 115 1.45 6.86 7.44
N SER A 116 2.52 6.12 7.70
CA SER A 116 2.87 5.64 9.04
C SER A 116 4.37 5.43 9.17
N LYS A 117 4.87 5.45 10.41
CA LYS A 117 6.23 5.03 10.74
C LYS A 117 6.19 3.72 11.52
N GLU A 118 6.54 2.62 10.84
CA GLU A 118 6.42 1.24 11.33
C GLU A 118 7.25 0.25 10.49
N PRO A 119 7.31 -1.06 10.84
CA PRO A 119 7.90 -2.07 9.97
C PRO A 119 7.21 -2.06 8.59
N PRO A 120 7.97 -1.91 7.50
CA PRO A 120 7.39 -1.89 6.14
C PRO A 120 6.55 -3.12 5.81
N GLU A 121 6.90 -4.27 6.37
CA GLU A 121 6.19 -5.54 6.22
C GLU A 121 4.74 -5.45 6.71
N ASP A 122 4.55 -4.87 7.90
CA ASP A 122 3.22 -4.68 8.50
C ASP A 122 2.35 -3.73 7.68
N PHE A 123 2.95 -2.65 7.18
CA PHE A 123 2.28 -1.67 6.32
C PHE A 123 1.82 -2.30 5.01
N VAL A 124 2.72 -3.02 4.34
CA VAL A 124 2.47 -3.66 3.05
C VAL A 124 1.47 -4.82 3.21
N GLU A 125 1.55 -5.63 4.26
CA GLU A 125 0.60 -6.72 4.50
C GLU A 125 -0.83 -6.19 4.74
N ARG A 126 -0.98 -5.11 5.53
CA ARG A 126 -2.28 -4.42 5.69
C ARG A 126 -2.86 -3.96 4.36
N LEU A 127 -2.04 -3.33 3.52
CA LEU A 127 -2.46 -2.85 2.21
C LEU A 127 -2.87 -4.01 1.31
N ALA A 128 -2.08 -5.08 1.27
CA ALA A 128 -2.38 -6.28 0.49
C ALA A 128 -3.75 -6.86 0.88
N GLY A 129 -4.01 -7.01 2.18
CA GLY A 129 -5.29 -7.53 2.68
C GLY A 129 -6.48 -6.64 2.32
N ALA A 130 -6.31 -5.31 2.35
CA ALA A 130 -7.37 -4.38 1.96
C ALA A 130 -7.61 -4.35 0.44
N LEU A 131 -6.56 -4.44 -0.36
CA LEU A 131 -6.63 -4.50 -1.82
C LEU A 131 -7.33 -5.78 -2.28
N GLN A 132 -7.07 -6.91 -1.64
CA GLN A 132 -7.69 -8.18 -1.99
C GLN A 132 -9.22 -8.12 -1.99
N ILE A 133 -9.82 -7.36 -1.07
CA ILE A 133 -11.28 -7.22 -0.95
C ILE A 133 -11.92 -6.47 -2.14
N ILE A 134 -11.16 -5.62 -2.83
CA ILE A 134 -11.67 -4.78 -3.93
C ILE A 134 -11.17 -5.22 -5.32
N LEU A 135 -10.37 -6.28 -5.38
CA LEU A 135 -9.80 -6.84 -6.62
C LEU A 135 -10.33 -8.24 -6.94
N GLU A 136 -11.22 -8.79 -6.10
CA GLU A 136 -12.04 -9.97 -6.38
C GLU A 136 -13.21 -9.62 -7.33
#